data_AF-A0A846GCW5-F1
#
_entry.id   AF-A0A846GCW5-F1
#
_cell.length_a   1.000
_cell.length_b   1.000
_cell.length_c   1.000
_cell.angle_alpha   90.00
_cell.angle_beta   90.00
_cell.angle_gamma   90.00
#
_symmetry.space_group_name_H-M   'P 1'
#
loop_
_entity.id
_entity.type
_entity.pdbx_description
1 polymer ?
#
loop_
_entity_poly.entity_id
_entity_poly.type
_entity_poly.pdbx_seq_one_letter_code
_entity_poly.pdbx_strand_id
1 'polypeptide(L)'
;MYQGVKTPKTQQWEDSLRGKLEVKHQIRTDTINDLENFSQDLQHISLVVESIQNNYQALLTENNCLKSTLLELVDDCYCWKGNRCEKCQKILKSLAPEMTRKKLNTAQEYEDILKQLRKLG
;
A
#
# COMPACT_ATOMS: atom_id res chain seq x y z
N MET A 1 -41.40 -42.82 36.63
CA MET A 1 -40.67 -41.74 35.93
C MET A 1 -39.73 -41.09 36.94
N TYR A 2 -38.48 -41.54 37.03
CA TYR A 2 -37.49 -40.92 37.91
C TYR A 2 -36.84 -39.76 37.17
N GLN A 3 -37.23 -38.53 37.48
CA GLN A 3 -36.40 -37.37 37.17
C GLN A 3 -35.20 -37.43 38.11
N GLY A 4 -34.08 -37.93 37.59
CA GLY A 4 -32.81 -37.97 38.34
C GLY A 4 -32.36 -36.56 38.67
N VAL A 5 -32.45 -36.18 39.95
CA VAL A 5 -31.92 -34.92 40.47
C VAL A 5 -30.40 -34.97 40.34
N LYS A 6 -29.84 -34.12 39.47
CA LYS A 6 -28.39 -34.01 39.28
C LYS A 6 -27.75 -33.49 40.56
N THR A 7 -26.64 -34.10 40.97
CA THR A 7 -25.92 -33.60 42.15
C THR A 7 -25.31 -32.21 41.84
N PRO A 8 -25.16 -31.31 42.84
CA PRO A 8 -24.69 -29.95 42.64
C PRO A 8 -23.35 -29.85 41.89
N LYS A 9 -22.45 -30.84 42.10
CA LYS A 9 -21.19 -30.95 41.38
C LYS A 9 -21.40 -31.18 39.88
N THR A 10 -22.29 -32.11 39.49
CA THR A 10 -22.56 -32.43 38.07
C THR A 10 -23.12 -31.21 37.34
N GLN A 11 -23.98 -30.44 37.99
CA GLN A 11 -24.58 -29.23 37.44
C GLN A 11 -23.53 -28.13 37.21
N GLN A 12 -22.63 -27.93 38.18
CA GLN A 12 -21.52 -26.97 38.07
C GLN A 12 -20.55 -27.31 36.92
N TRP A 13 -20.29 -28.60 36.67
CA TRP A 13 -19.47 -29.05 35.53
C TRP A 13 -20.15 -28.81 34.19
N GLU A 14 -21.46 -29.08 34.09
CA GLU A 14 -22.24 -28.82 32.88
C GLU A 14 -22.30 -27.32 32.54
N ASP A 15 -22.52 -26.47 33.55
CA ASP A 15 -22.55 -25.02 33.37
C ASP A 15 -21.18 -24.47 32.95
N SER A 16 -20.09 -24.99 33.53
CA SER A 16 -18.72 -24.62 33.12
C SER A 16 -18.41 -25.04 31.68
N LEU A 17 -18.82 -26.25 31.27
CA LEU A 17 -18.63 -26.73 29.90
C LEU A 17 -19.45 -25.92 28.89
N ARG A 18 -20.69 -25.56 29.24
CA ARG A 18 -21.54 -24.70 28.43
C ARG A 18 -20.91 -23.33 28.22
N GLY A 19 -20.42 -22.70 29.29
CA GLY A 19 -19.72 -21.41 29.19
C GLY A 19 -18.47 -21.48 28.32
N LYS A 20 -17.68 -22.56 28.41
CA LYS A 20 -16.51 -22.75 27.53
C LYS A 20 -16.90 -22.94 26.06
N LEU A 21 -18.01 -23.63 25.79
CA LEU A 21 -18.53 -23.81 24.44
C LEU A 21 -19.04 -22.49 23.84
N GLU A 22 -19.74 -21.68 24.63
CA GLU A 22 -20.19 -20.34 24.22
C GLU A 22 -19.01 -19.42 23.92
N VAL A 23 -18.01 -19.35 24.79
CA VAL A 23 -16.80 -18.56 24.55
C VAL A 23 -16.08 -19.04 23.29
N LYS A 24 -15.95 -20.36 23.07
CA LYS A 24 -15.37 -20.91 21.85
C LYS A 24 -16.16 -20.51 20.60
N HIS A 25 -17.50 -20.52 20.69
CA HIS A 25 -18.35 -20.11 19.59
C HIS A 25 -18.18 -18.62 19.29
N GLN A 26 -18.15 -17.77 20.32
CA GLN A 26 -17.93 -16.34 20.19
C GLN A 26 -16.58 -16.03 19.53
N ILE A 27 -15.49 -16.63 20.04
CA ILE A 27 -14.15 -16.46 19.46
C ILE A 27 -14.14 -16.87 17.98
N ARG A 28 -14.80 -17.97 17.63
CA ARG A 28 -14.88 -18.42 16.23
C ARG A 28 -15.62 -17.41 15.37
N THR A 29 -16.75 -16.90 15.82
CA THR A 29 -17.54 -15.90 15.09
C THR A 29 -16.75 -14.61 14.92
N ASP A 30 -16.13 -14.10 15.98
CA ASP A 30 -15.30 -12.90 15.93
C ASP A 30 -14.12 -13.06 14.98
N THR A 31 -13.44 -14.21 15.05
CA THR A 31 -12.32 -14.52 14.13
C THR A 31 -12.78 -14.55 12.67
N ILE A 32 -13.96 -15.10 12.38
CA ILE A 32 -14.51 -15.12 11.02
C ILE A 32 -14.79 -13.69 10.54
N ASN A 33 -15.43 -12.88 11.37
CA ASN A 33 -15.71 -11.48 11.04
C ASN A 33 -14.42 -10.68 10.80
N ASP A 34 -13.41 -10.87 11.66
CA ASP A 34 -12.11 -10.21 11.51
C ASP A 34 -11.40 -10.63 10.22
N LEU A 35 -11.48 -11.91 9.83
CA LEU A 35 -10.93 -12.39 8.56
C LEU A 35 -11.68 -11.82 7.35
N GLU A 36 -13.00 -11.68 7.44
CA GLU A 36 -13.81 -11.06 6.39
C GLU A 36 -13.48 -9.58 6.23
N ASN A 37 -13.39 -8.84 7.34
CA ASN A 37 -12.97 -7.43 7.35
C ASN A 37 -11.57 -7.27 6.76
N PHE A 38 -10.62 -8.11 7.19
CA PHE A 38 -9.26 -8.08 6.67
C PHE A 38 -9.21 -8.38 5.16
N SER A 39 -10.04 -9.31 4.67
CA SER A 39 -10.15 -9.58 3.24
C SER A 39 -10.69 -8.37 2.47
N GLN A 40 -11.65 -7.62 3.03
CA GLN A 40 -12.18 -6.40 2.41
C GLN A 40 -11.12 -5.29 2.39
N ASP A 41 -10.35 -5.14 3.48
CA ASP A 41 -9.26 -4.18 3.56
C ASP A 41 -8.17 -4.47 2.51
N LEU A 42 -7.80 -5.74 2.32
CA LEU A 42 -6.85 -6.13 1.28
C LEU A 42 -7.35 -5.81 -0.13
N GLN A 43 -8.63 -6.05 -0.41
CA GLN A 43 -9.23 -5.68 -1.69
C GLN A 43 -9.20 -4.17 -1.90
N HIS A 44 -9.55 -3.40 -0.88
CA HIS A 44 -9.51 -1.94 -0.94
C HIS A 44 -8.09 -1.41 -1.17
N ILE A 45 -7.09 -1.94 -0.45
CA ILE A 45 -5.68 -1.59 -0.65
C ILE A 45 -5.24 -1.90 -2.09
N SER A 46 -5.65 -3.05 -2.65
CA SER A 46 -5.34 -3.39 -4.05
C SER A 46 -5.86 -2.33 -5.02
N LEU A 47 -7.11 -1.91 -4.86
CA LEU A 47 -7.72 -0.87 -5.70
C LEU A 47 -7.02 0.49 -5.56
N VAL A 48 -6.63 0.86 -4.34
CA VAL A 48 -5.87 2.09 -4.10
C VAL A 48 -4.50 2.04 -4.78
N VAL A 49 -3.80 0.91 -4.69
CA VAL A 49 -2.50 0.71 -5.34
C VAL A 49 -2.63 0.82 -6.86
N GLU A 50 -3.62 0.16 -7.46
CA GLU A 50 -3.91 0.26 -8.90
C GLU A 50 -4.19 1.71 -9.33
N SER A 51 -5.00 2.43 -8.55
CA SER A 51 -5.30 3.85 -8.80
C SER A 51 -4.03 4.72 -8.75
N ILE A 52 -3.17 4.52 -7.74
CA ILE A 52 -1.90 5.24 -7.63
C ILE A 52 -0.99 4.94 -8.84
N GLN A 53 -0.89 3.68 -9.26
CA GLN A 53 -0.09 3.29 -10.42
C GLN A 53 -0.59 3.96 -11.70
N ASN A 54 -1.91 3.96 -11.93
CA ASN A 54 -2.52 4.60 -13.09
C ASN A 54 -2.29 6.11 -13.09
N ASN A 55 -2.47 6.78 -11.94
CA ASN A 55 -2.23 8.21 -11.81
C ASN A 55 -0.76 8.56 -12.03
N TYR A 56 0.16 7.75 -11.50
CA TYR A 56 1.59 7.94 -11.71
C TYR A 56 1.96 7.78 -13.19
N GLN A 57 1.41 6.78 -13.88
CA GLN A 57 1.64 6.57 -15.30
C GLN A 57 1.09 7.73 -16.16
N ALA A 58 -0.09 8.26 -15.82
CA ALA A 58 -0.65 9.44 -16.46
C ALA A 58 0.27 10.66 -16.28
N LEU A 59 0.74 10.90 -15.05
CA LEU A 59 1.67 11.99 -14.73
C LEU A 59 3.00 11.86 -15.49
N LEU A 60 3.55 10.65 -15.59
CA LEU A 60 4.75 10.40 -16.39
C LEU A 60 4.52 10.70 -17.88
N THR A 61 3.35 10.34 -18.40
CA THR A 61 2.97 10.59 -19.79
C THR A 61 2.87 12.09 -20.06
N GLU A 62 2.18 12.84 -19.20
CA GLU A 62 2.09 14.30 -19.30
C GLU A 62 3.46 14.97 -19.16
N ASN A 63 4.29 14.51 -18.23
CA ASN A 63 5.64 15.04 -18.04
C ASN A 63 6.52 14.84 -19.28
N ASN A 64 6.45 13.66 -19.90
CA ASN A 64 7.14 13.38 -21.16
C ASN A 64 6.61 14.26 -22.31
N CYS A 65 5.29 14.44 -22.40
CA CYS A 65 4.67 15.33 -23.38
C CYS A 65 5.19 16.78 -23.22
N LEU A 66 5.12 17.32 -22.01
CA LEU A 66 5.62 18.66 -21.69
C LEU A 66 7.10 18.81 -22.01
N LYS A 67 7.91 17.80 -21.69
CA LYS A 67 9.34 17.79 -22.02
C LYS A 67 9.56 17.86 -23.53
N SER A 68 8.83 17.06 -24.32
CA SER A 68 8.91 17.10 -25.78
C SER A 68 8.50 18.46 -26.33
N THR A 69 7.37 19.01 -25.87
CA THR A 69 6.90 20.34 -26.27
C THR A 69 7.92 21.43 -25.95
N LEU A 70 8.55 21.38 -24.77
CA LEU A 70 9.59 22.34 -24.40
C LEU A 70 10.83 22.24 -25.28
N LEU A 71 11.21 21.04 -25.72
CA LEU A 71 12.31 20.84 -26.66
C LEU A 71 11.96 21.35 -28.06
N GLU A 72 10.74 21.08 -28.54
CA GLU A 72 10.21 21.62 -29.80
C GLU A 72 10.23 23.15 -29.79
N LEU A 73 9.75 23.79 -28.72
CA LEU A 73 9.80 25.25 -28.57
C LEU A 73 11.23 25.81 -28.59
N VAL A 74 12.21 25.06 -28.09
CA VAL A 74 13.62 25.45 -28.16
C VAL A 74 14.16 25.31 -29.58
N ASP A 75 13.75 24.29 -30.32
CA ASP A 75 14.17 24.08 -31.70
C ASP A 75 13.51 25.07 -32.68
N ASP A 76 12.25 25.42 -32.46
CA ASP A 76 11.52 26.44 -33.22
C ASP A 76 11.95 27.88 -32.88
N CYS A 77 12.73 28.05 -31.81
CA CYS A 77 13.30 29.34 -31.49
C CYS A 77 14.37 29.72 -32.53
N TYR A 78 14.29 30.93 -33.08
CA TYR A 78 15.25 31.53 -34.02
C TYR A 78 16.70 31.69 -33.48
N CYS A 79 17.02 31.13 -32.31
CA CYS A 79 18.36 31.10 -31.75
C CYS A 79 19.12 29.83 -32.18
N TRP A 80 20.37 30.02 -32.61
CA TRP A 80 21.26 29.00 -33.15
C TRP A 80 21.69 28.02 -32.05
N LYS A 81 21.89 26.73 -32.37
CA LYS A 81 22.24 25.68 -31.38
C LYS A 81 23.48 26.00 -30.53
N GLY A 82 24.44 26.76 -31.06
CA GLY A 82 25.65 27.22 -30.34
C GLY A 82 25.50 28.56 -29.60
N ASN A 83 24.40 29.28 -29.79
CA ASN A 83 24.10 30.56 -29.15
C ASN A 83 22.61 30.65 -28.81
N ARG A 84 22.15 29.72 -27.96
CA ARG A 84 20.76 29.69 -27.51
C ARG A 84 20.47 30.91 -26.64
N CYS A 85 19.30 31.53 -26.81
CA CYS A 85 18.89 32.66 -26.00
C CYS A 85 18.70 32.24 -24.53
N GLU A 86 18.69 33.21 -23.61
CA GLU A 86 18.62 32.95 -22.16
C GLU A 86 17.41 32.06 -21.78
N LYS A 87 16.25 32.26 -22.42
CA LYS A 87 15.05 31.45 -22.19
C LYS A 87 15.25 29.99 -22.60
N CYS A 88 15.81 29.74 -23.78
CA CYS A 88 16.11 28.38 -24.24
C CYS A 88 17.15 27.71 -23.34
N GLN A 89 18.17 28.45 -22.89
CA GLN A 89 19.15 27.92 -21.95
C GLN A 89 18.53 27.54 -20.60
N LYS A 90 17.60 28.34 -20.07
CA LYS A 90 16.86 28.02 -18.84
C LYS A 90 16.04 26.74 -18.99
N ILE A 91 15.30 26.60 -20.09
CA ILE A 91 14.52 25.38 -20.39
C ILE A 91 15.44 24.16 -20.46
N LEU A 92 16.52 24.23 -21.24
CA LEU A 92 17.46 23.12 -21.39
C LEU A 92 18.13 22.72 -20.06
N LYS A 93 18.46 23.69 -19.21
CA LYS A 93 18.99 23.43 -17.86
C LYS A 93 17.96 22.72 -16.98
N SER A 94 16.69 23.14 -17.01
CA SER A 94 15.62 22.50 -16.24
C SER A 94 15.27 21.09 -16.73
N LEU A 95 15.52 20.79 -18.01
CA LEU A 95 15.32 19.47 -18.60
C LEU A 95 16.53 18.54 -18.43
N ALA A 96 17.69 19.09 -18.09
CA ALA A 96 18.87 18.29 -17.81
C ALA A 96 18.58 17.41 -16.58
N PRO A 97 18.89 16.10 -16.64
CA PRO A 97 18.67 15.24 -15.50
C PRO A 97 19.48 15.78 -14.31
N GLU A 98 18.80 16.16 -13.23
CA GLU A 98 19.47 16.38 -11.95
C GLU A 98 20.27 15.11 -11.62
N MET A 99 21.59 15.23 -11.52
CA MET A 99 22.53 14.17 -11.12
C MET A 99 22.34 13.75 -9.64
N THR A 100 21.13 13.86 -9.10
CA THR A 100 20.79 13.66 -7.70
C THR A 100 19.47 12.91 -7.52
N ARG A 101 19.15 11.94 -8.39
CA ARG A 101 18.38 10.80 -7.90
C ARG A 101 19.32 9.91 -7.11
N LYS A 102 19.44 10.19 -5.80
CA LYS A 102 19.82 9.15 -4.83
C LYS A 102 18.93 7.97 -5.18
N LYS A 103 19.51 6.92 -5.76
CA LYS A 103 18.81 5.68 -6.05
C LYS A 103 18.33 5.19 -4.68
N LEU A 104 17.08 5.48 -4.33
CA LEU A 104 16.43 4.87 -3.18
C LEU A 104 16.51 3.38 -3.46
N ASN A 105 17.36 2.68 -2.71
CA ASN A 105 17.52 1.24 -2.86
C ASN A 105 16.32 0.62 -2.17
N THR A 106 15.17 0.64 -2.85
CA THR A 106 13.88 0.14 -2.36
C THR A 106 13.99 -1.31 -1.90
N ALA A 107 14.90 -2.09 -2.49
CA ALA A 107 15.21 -3.45 -2.06
C ALA A 107 15.81 -3.50 -0.64
N GLN A 108 16.63 -2.51 -0.27
CA GLN A 108 17.24 -2.39 1.06
C GLN A 108 16.18 -2.01 2.11
N GLU A 109 15.29 -1.07 1.79
CA GLU A 109 14.20 -0.65 2.68
C GLU A 109 13.19 -1.78 2.91
N TYR A 110 12.85 -2.54 1.86
CA TYR A 110 12.02 -3.74 1.99
C TYR A 110 12.68 -4.81 2.86
N GLU A 111 14.00 -5.02 2.72
CA GLU A 111 14.73 -5.96 3.56
C GLU A 111 14.71 -5.56 5.05
N ASP A 112 14.85 -4.27 5.33
CA ASP A 112 14.85 -3.74 6.70
C ASP A 112 13.47 -3.83 7.35
N ILE A 113 12.39 -3.58 6.61
CA ILE A 113 11.02 -3.80 7.08
C ILE A 113 10.78 -5.29 7.38
N LEU A 114 11.19 -6.19 6.49
CA LEU A 114 11.05 -7.63 6.70
C LEU A 114 11.86 -8.13 7.91
N LYS A 115 13.04 -7.57 8.16
CA LYS A 115 13.83 -7.86 9.35
C LYS A 115 13.17 -7.37 10.64
N GLN A 116 12.50 -6.22 10.61
CA GLN A 116 11.77 -5.70 11.77
C GLN A 116 10.55 -6.57 12.09
N LEU A 117 9.79 -6.97 11.07
CA LEU A 117 8.61 -7.84 11.25
C LEU A 117 9.00 -9.22 11.81
N ARG A 118 10.16 -9.78 11.42
CA ARG A 118 10.67 -11.04 11.98
C ARG A 118 11.14 -10.96 13.43
N LYS A 119 11.39 -9.76 13.98
CA LYS A 119 11.77 -9.59 15.39
C LYS A 119 10.55 -9.45 16.32
N LEU A 120 9.36 -9.26 15.75
CA LEU A 120 8.11 -9.06 16.48
C LEU A 120 7.28 -10.35 16.61
N GLY A 121 7.67 -11.43 15.91
CA GLY A 121 7.12 -12.78 16.07
C GLY A 121 8.14 -13.71 16.72
#